data_AF-A0A6A3G113-F1
#
_entry.id   AF-A0A6A3G113-F1
#
_cell.length_a   1.000
_cell.length_b   1.000
_cell.length_c   1.000
_cell.angle_alpha   90.00
_cell.angle_beta   90.00
_cell.angle_gamma   90.00
#
_symmetry.space_group_name_H-M   'P 1'
#
loop_
_entity.id
_entity.type
_entity.pdbx_description
1 polymer ?
#
loop_
_entity_poly.entity_id
_entity_poly.type
_entity_poly.pdbx_seq_one_letter_code
_entity_poly.pdbx_strand_id
1 'polypeptide(L)'
;MAASVKKEVKALMGLLVYARSKIEYDEARSTMKNLLGGDEEHPLYRKVLENWDNSQEEWVPYLRGNVPHLTNNTNNRIESKWGKIKDVINGTFSIDELVTTLITLQEYAEDQYIADCSRDADQPICA
;
A
#
# COMPACT_ATOMS: atom_id res chain seq x y z
N MET A 1 -15.05 -22.76 -3.90
CA MET A 1 -15.70 -21.66 -3.15
C MET A 1 -16.90 -21.17 -3.95
N ALA A 2 -18.07 -21.00 -3.34
CA ALA A 2 -19.26 -20.48 -4.02
C ALA A 2 -19.07 -19.01 -4.46
N ALA A 3 -19.75 -18.59 -5.53
CA ALA A 3 -19.62 -17.23 -6.07
C ALA A 3 -19.99 -16.13 -5.06
N SER A 4 -20.97 -16.40 -4.18
CA SER A 4 -21.35 -15.48 -3.09
C SER A 4 -20.20 -15.27 -2.09
N VAL A 5 -19.61 -16.38 -1.62
CA VAL A 5 -18.49 -16.36 -0.67
C VAL A 5 -17.30 -15.60 -1.25
N LYS A 6 -16.98 -15.79 -2.54
CA LYS A 6 -15.91 -15.03 -3.21
C LYS A 6 -16.19 -13.52 -3.22
N LYS A 7 -17.44 -13.11 -3.46
CA LYS A 7 -17.85 -11.70 -3.48
C LYS A 7 -17.72 -11.07 -2.08
N GLU A 8 -18.16 -11.80 -1.05
CA GLU A 8 -18.10 -11.37 0.34
C GLU A 8 -16.67 -11.29 0.85
N VAL A 9 -15.83 -12.28 0.56
CA VAL A 9 -14.38 -12.25 0.85
C VAL A 9 -13.72 -11.01 0.22
N LYS A 10 -14.05 -10.70 -1.04
CA LYS A 10 -13.51 -9.51 -1.72
C LYS A 10 -13.95 -8.21 -1.03
N ALA A 11 -15.19 -8.14 -0.55
CA ALA A 11 -15.66 -6.98 0.21
C ALA A 11 -14.92 -6.84 1.54
N LEU A 12 -14.71 -7.95 2.26
CA LEU A 12 -13.96 -7.98 3.53
C LEU A 12 -12.49 -7.59 3.34
N MET A 13 -11.84 -8.01 2.25
CA MET A 13 -10.50 -7.54 1.90
C MET A 13 -10.47 -6.02 1.71
N GLY A 14 -11.51 -5.44 1.11
CA GLY A 14 -11.64 -3.98 1.02
C GLY A 14 -11.72 -3.31 2.39
N LEU A 15 -12.47 -3.90 3.33
CA LEU A 15 -12.56 -3.38 4.70
C LEU A 15 -11.22 -3.46 5.45
N LEU A 16 -10.45 -4.53 5.27
CA LEU A 16 -9.08 -4.62 5.83
C LEU A 16 -8.18 -3.51 5.27
N VAL A 17 -8.18 -3.33 3.94
CA VAL A 17 -7.33 -2.35 3.25
C VAL A 17 -7.69 -0.91 3.61
N TYR A 18 -8.94 -0.62 3.96
CA TYR A 18 -9.39 0.73 4.29
C TYR A 18 -9.72 0.93 5.78
N ALA A 19 -9.34 -0.01 6.64
CA ALA A 19 -9.57 0.09 8.07
C ALA A 19 -8.94 1.37 8.63
N ARG A 20 -9.70 2.09 9.46
CA ARG A 20 -9.27 3.34 10.12
C ARG A 20 -8.90 3.15 11.58
N SER A 21 -9.07 1.95 12.10
CA SER A 21 -8.66 1.59 13.45
C SER A 21 -8.35 0.10 13.54
N LYS A 22 -7.63 -0.27 14.60
CA LYS A 22 -7.40 -1.67 14.94
C LYS A 22 -8.71 -2.45 15.12
N ILE A 23 -9.73 -1.79 15.69
CA ILE A 23 -11.03 -2.40 15.93
C ILE A 23 -11.69 -2.79 14.60
N GLU A 24 -11.78 -1.85 13.64
CA GLU A 24 -12.35 -2.12 12.31
C GLU A 24 -11.61 -3.24 11.58
N TYR A 25 -10.27 -3.27 11.71
CA TYR A 25 -9.45 -4.31 11.10
C TYR A 25 -9.72 -5.69 11.71
N ASP A 26 -9.69 -5.79 13.04
CA ASP A 26 -9.91 -7.04 13.77
C ASP A 26 -11.33 -7.59 13.51
N GLU A 27 -12.35 -6.71 13.42
CA GLU A 27 -13.73 -7.07 13.09
C GLU A 27 -13.86 -7.64 11.67
N ALA A 28 -13.27 -6.97 10.68
CA ALA A 28 -13.28 -7.44 9.30
C ALA A 28 -12.53 -8.78 9.16
N ARG A 29 -11.40 -8.93 9.85
CA ARG A 29 -10.60 -10.17 9.86
C ARG A 29 -11.37 -11.32 10.51
N SER A 30 -11.98 -11.08 11.66
CA SER A 30 -12.81 -12.08 12.37
C SER A 30 -14.00 -12.51 11.53
N THR A 31 -14.68 -11.56 10.88
CA THR A 31 -15.78 -11.84 9.96
C THR A 31 -15.33 -12.70 8.77
N MET A 32 -14.14 -12.42 8.22
CA MET A 32 -13.55 -13.24 7.15
C MET A 32 -13.25 -14.67 7.61
N LYS A 33 -12.68 -14.84 8.80
CA LYS A 33 -12.46 -16.17 9.39
C LYS A 33 -13.77 -16.95 9.49
N ASN A 34 -14.82 -16.34 10.03
CA ASN A 34 -16.13 -16.98 10.18
C ASN A 34 -16.75 -17.35 8.82
N LEU A 35 -16.65 -16.46 7.82
CA LEU A 35 -17.12 -16.73 6.47
C LEU A 35 -16.39 -17.91 5.80
N LEU A 36 -15.12 -18.12 6.14
CA LEU A 36 -14.29 -19.21 5.65
C LEU A 36 -14.43 -20.50 6.47
N GLY A 37 -15.47 -20.60 7.30
CA GLY A 37 -15.78 -21.79 8.10
C GLY A 37 -15.19 -21.78 9.51
N GLY A 38 -14.68 -20.65 9.98
CA GLY A 38 -14.06 -20.52 11.30
C GLY A 38 -12.68 -21.16 11.43
N ASP A 39 -12.17 -21.71 10.33
CA ASP A 39 -10.93 -22.48 10.28
C ASP A 39 -9.71 -21.57 10.02
N GLU A 40 -8.77 -21.57 10.96
CA GLU A 40 -7.51 -20.83 10.82
C GLU A 40 -6.59 -21.45 9.76
N GLU A 41 -6.77 -22.74 9.46
CA GLU A 41 -5.99 -23.47 8.46
C GLU A 41 -6.51 -23.28 7.03
N HIS A 42 -7.66 -22.59 6.87
CA HIS A 42 -8.23 -22.32 5.57
C HIS A 42 -7.16 -21.65 4.68
N PRO A 43 -6.81 -22.23 3.51
CA PRO A 43 -5.65 -21.81 2.73
C PRO A 43 -5.61 -20.32 2.39
N LEU A 44 -6.78 -19.72 2.14
CA LEU A 44 -6.90 -18.28 1.90
C LEU A 44 -6.61 -17.45 3.15
N TYR A 45 -7.17 -17.85 4.30
CA TYR A 45 -7.03 -17.10 5.56
C TYR A 45 -5.57 -17.12 6.01
N ARG A 46 -4.95 -18.31 5.98
CA ARG A 46 -3.51 -18.47 6.22
C ARG A 46 -2.64 -17.64 5.27
N LYS A 47 -2.98 -17.60 3.97
CA LYS A 47 -2.25 -16.75 3.01
C LYS A 47 -2.33 -15.26 3.36
N VAL A 48 -3.48 -14.79 3.85
CA VAL A 48 -3.65 -13.41 4.33
C VAL A 48 -2.80 -13.19 5.59
N LEU A 49 -2.83 -14.12 6.55
CA LEU A 49 -2.04 -13.98 7.78
C LEU A 49 -0.54 -13.96 7.52
N GLU A 50 -0.04 -14.93 6.76
CA GLU A 50 1.40 -15.08 6.50
C GLU A 50 1.99 -13.91 5.72
N ASN A 51 1.27 -13.40 4.70
CA ASN A 51 1.84 -12.48 3.72
C ASN A 51 1.35 -11.02 3.87
N TRP A 52 0.19 -10.80 4.45
CA TRP A 52 -0.44 -9.47 4.53
C TRP A 52 -0.58 -8.99 5.98
N ASP A 53 -1.06 -9.85 6.88
CA ASP A 53 -1.29 -9.47 8.28
C ASP A 53 0.02 -9.14 9.01
N ASN A 54 1.13 -9.77 8.64
CA ASN A 54 2.45 -9.45 9.21
C ASN A 54 3.04 -8.11 8.72
N SER A 55 2.48 -7.53 7.65
CA SER A 55 2.96 -6.29 7.02
C SER A 55 1.91 -5.17 7.02
N GLN A 56 0.94 -5.22 7.95
CA GLN A 56 -0.17 -4.25 8.02
C GLN A 56 0.29 -2.79 8.05
N GLU A 57 1.43 -2.49 8.65
CA GLU A 57 2.02 -1.15 8.70
C GLU A 57 2.33 -0.57 7.31
N GLU A 58 2.53 -1.43 6.30
CA GLU A 58 2.86 -1.01 4.94
C GLU A 58 1.64 -0.65 4.09
N TRP A 59 0.45 -1.15 4.44
CA TRP A 59 -0.73 -1.07 3.56
C TRP A 59 -2.05 -0.70 4.24
N VAL A 60 -2.13 -0.75 5.58
CA VAL A 60 -3.34 -0.37 6.33
C VAL A 60 -3.28 1.10 6.74
N PRO A 61 -4.26 1.95 6.37
CA PRO A 61 -4.21 3.41 6.54
C PRO A 61 -3.92 3.87 7.97
N TYR A 62 -4.55 3.25 8.98
CA TYR A 62 -4.39 3.69 10.37
C TYR A 62 -3.01 3.37 10.98
N LEU A 63 -2.26 2.45 10.38
CA LEU A 63 -0.88 2.14 10.77
C LEU A 63 0.14 2.89 9.91
N ARG A 64 -0.27 3.31 8.71
CA ARG A 64 0.60 3.95 7.72
C ARG A 64 0.78 5.46 7.92
N GLY A 65 0.16 6.06 8.94
CA GLY A 65 0.26 7.52 9.19
C GLY A 65 1.68 8.06 9.43
N ASN A 66 2.66 7.19 9.64
CA ASN A 66 4.08 7.58 9.76
C ASN A 66 4.91 7.28 8.50
N VAL A 67 4.32 6.65 7.47
CA VAL A 67 5.04 6.31 6.24
C VAL A 67 4.87 7.46 5.25
N PRO A 68 5.95 8.19 4.91
CA PRO A 68 5.88 9.26 3.94
C PRO A 68 5.46 8.69 2.59
N HIS A 69 4.18 8.87 2.26
CA HIS A 69 3.64 8.36 1.01
C HIS A 69 4.06 9.18 -0.21
N LEU A 70 4.94 10.19 -0.08
CA LEU A 70 5.42 11.07 -1.16
C LEU A 70 4.28 11.64 -2.02
N THR A 71 3.11 11.86 -1.39
CA THR A 71 1.85 12.04 -2.09
C THR A 71 1.64 10.95 -3.17
N ASN A 72 1.53 9.68 -2.80
CA ASN A 72 1.18 8.55 -3.68
C ASN A 72 0.09 7.72 -2.99
N ASN A 73 -1.13 8.26 -2.93
CA ASN A 73 -2.26 7.63 -2.26
C ASN A 73 -3.34 7.16 -3.24
N THR A 74 -3.12 7.32 -4.55
CA THR A 74 -4.04 6.88 -5.61
C THR A 74 -3.27 6.28 -6.79
N ASN A 75 -3.84 5.23 -7.40
CA ASN A 75 -3.26 4.56 -8.56
C ASN A 75 -3.02 5.52 -9.73
N ASN A 76 -3.96 6.43 -10.01
CA ASN A 76 -3.81 7.40 -11.10
C ASN A 76 -2.54 8.26 -10.94
N ARG A 77 -2.17 8.60 -9.70
CA ARG A 77 -0.98 9.40 -9.41
C ARG A 77 0.30 8.58 -9.56
N ILE A 78 0.26 7.31 -9.18
CA ILE A 78 1.35 6.35 -9.38
C ILE A 78 1.57 6.10 -10.87
N GLU A 79 0.52 5.79 -11.62
CA GLU A 79 0.56 5.56 -13.08
C GLU A 79 1.09 6.78 -13.83
N SER A 80 0.66 7.99 -13.44
CA SER A 80 1.16 9.24 -14.03
C SER A 80 2.66 9.43 -13.79
N LYS A 81 3.16 9.14 -12.58
CA LYS A 81 4.60 9.21 -12.26
C LYS A 81 5.39 8.17 -13.07
N TRP A 82 4.88 6.95 -13.19
CA TRP A 82 5.49 5.91 -14.02
C TRP A 82 5.53 6.27 -15.51
N GLY A 83 4.51 6.97 -16.03
CA GLY A 83 4.52 7.51 -17.39
C GLY A 83 5.69 8.46 -17.62
N LYS A 84 5.88 9.45 -16.73
CA LYS A 84 6.99 10.40 -16.82
C LYS A 84 8.36 9.74 -16.73
N ILE A 85 8.50 8.73 -15.87
CA ILE A 85 9.74 7.94 -15.74
C ILE A 85 10.06 7.23 -17.06
N LYS A 86 9.05 6.63 -17.71
CA LYS A 86 9.20 5.98 -19.02
C LYS A 86 9.53 6.97 -20.15
N ASP A 87 9.14 8.23 -20.04
CA ASP A 87 9.51 9.26 -21.02
C ASP A 87 11.01 9.63 -20.92
N VAL A 88 11.60 9.52 -19.73
CA VAL A 88 13.02 9.83 -19.48
C VAL A 88 13.93 8.63 -19.76
N ILE A 89 13.45 7.42 -19.49
CA ILE A 89 14.20 6.18 -19.73
C ILE A 89 14.07 5.78 -21.20
N ASN A 90 15.20 5.63 -21.89
CA ASN A 90 15.23 5.06 -23.23
C ASN A 90 15.47 3.54 -23.16
N GLY A 91 14.92 2.77 -24.11
CA GLY A 91 15.17 1.33 -24.24
C GLY A 91 16.61 0.95 -24.57
N THR A 92 17.49 1.95 -24.76
CA THR A 92 18.93 1.77 -24.98
C THR A 92 19.75 1.76 -23.69
N PHE A 93 19.17 2.08 -22.54
CA PHE A 93 19.87 2.08 -21.26
C PHE A 93 20.32 0.66 -20.90
N SER A 94 21.53 0.53 -20.40
CA SER A 94 21.92 -0.70 -19.70
C SER A 94 21.14 -0.83 -18.39
N ILE A 95 21.13 -2.03 -17.81
CA ILE A 95 20.44 -2.27 -16.54
C ILE A 95 21.05 -1.41 -15.42
N ASP A 96 22.38 -1.25 -15.40
CA ASP A 96 23.06 -0.42 -14.41
C ASP A 96 22.70 1.07 -14.57
N GLU A 97 22.73 1.61 -15.78
CA GLU A 97 22.32 3.00 -16.07
C GLU A 97 20.87 3.26 -15.66
N LEU A 98 19.98 2.31 -15.95
CA LEU A 98 18.57 2.37 -15.59
C LEU A 98 18.37 2.37 -14.06
N VAL A 99 19.00 1.44 -13.35
CA VAL A 99 18.87 1.31 -11.89
C VAL A 99 19.45 2.55 -11.20
N THR A 100 20.62 3.02 -11.63
CA THR A 100 21.22 4.25 -11.08
C THR A 100 20.31 5.45 -11.30
N THR A 101 19.77 5.62 -12.52
CA THR A 101 18.85 6.74 -12.83
C THR A 101 17.59 6.70 -11.95
N LEU A 102 17.00 5.51 -11.75
CA LEU A 102 15.82 5.34 -10.91
C LEU A 102 16.09 5.67 -9.43
N ILE A 103 17.21 5.22 -8.88
CA ILE A 103 17.61 5.52 -7.49
C ILE A 103 17.81 7.02 -7.32
N THR A 104 18.54 7.68 -8.22
CA THR A 104 18.76 9.13 -8.15
C THR A 104 17.47 9.94 -8.24
N LEU A 105 16.52 9.53 -9.10
CA LEU A 105 15.20 10.17 -9.19
C LEU A 105 14.37 9.98 -7.92
N GLN A 106 14.49 8.81 -7.27
CA GLN A 106 13.82 8.53 -6.00
C GLN A 106 14.41 9.39 -4.87
N GLU A 107 15.72 9.40 -4.69
CA GLU A 107 16.42 10.21 -3.69
C GLU A 107 16.05 11.70 -3.83
N TYR A 108 16.07 12.22 -5.06
CA TYR A 108 15.65 13.59 -5.33
C TYR A 108 14.20 13.89 -4.92
N ALA A 109 13.28 12.95 -5.15
CA ALA A 109 11.89 13.12 -4.76
C ALA A 109 11.68 13.04 -3.23
N GLU A 110 12.47 12.22 -2.54
CA GLU A 110 12.48 12.13 -1.08
C GLU A 110 13.01 13.42 -0.45
N ASP A 111 14.11 13.95 -0.97
CA ASP A 111 14.69 15.23 -0.52
C ASP A 111 13.70 16.40 -0.68
N GLN A 112 13.01 16.48 -1.83
CA GLN A 112 11.97 17.48 -2.03
C GLN A 112 10.83 17.34 -1.02
N TYR A 113 10.37 16.11 -0.78
CA TYR A 113 9.31 15.86 0.17
C TYR A 113 9.69 16.26 1.60
N ILE A 114 10.93 15.96 2.03
CA ILE A 114 11.44 16.36 3.34
C ILE A 114 11.54 17.89 3.44
N ALA A 115 12.02 18.54 2.38
CA ALA A 115 12.13 20.00 2.33
C ALA A 115 10.75 20.68 2.43
N ASP A 116 9.76 20.17 1.71
CA ASP A 116 8.38 20.68 1.76
C ASP A 116 7.74 20.42 3.14
N CYS A 117 7.89 19.21 3.69
CA CYS A 117 7.41 18.89 5.05
C CYS A 117 8.07 19.77 6.13
N SER A 118 9.34 20.11 5.98
CA SER A 118 10.07 20.96 6.92
C SER A 118 9.65 22.44 6.82
N ARG A 119 9.19 22.88 5.64
CA ARG A 119 8.67 24.24 5.42
C ARG A 119 7.24 24.39 5.94
N ASP A 120 6.44 23.34 5.84
CA ASP A 120 5.03 23.32 6.23
C ASP A 120 4.80 22.79 7.66
N ALA A 121 5.80 22.83 8.55
CA ALA A 121 5.69 22.34 9.93
C ALA A 121 4.57 22.98 10.80
N ASP A 122 3.90 24.03 10.30
CA ASP A 122 2.70 24.64 10.88
C ASP A 122 1.37 24.06 10.33
N GLN A 123 1.40 23.12 9.38
CA GLN A 123 0.22 22.52 8.76
C GLN A 123 0.34 20.98 8.68
N PRO A 124 -0.70 20.20 9.04
CA PRO A 124 -0.61 18.75 9.23
C PRO A 124 -0.69 18.00 7.89
N ILE A 125 0.18 18.35 6.94
CA ILE A 125 0.25 17.71 5.63
C ILE A 125 1.15 16.46 5.68
N CYS A 126 1.96 16.33 6.74
CA CYS A 126 2.91 15.25 6.95
C CYS A 126 2.38 14.23 7.96
N ALA A 127 1.29 13.55 7.61
CA ALA A 127 0.83 12.29 8.20
C ALA A 127 -0.10 11.57 7.21
#